data_AF-A0A958B9W5-F1
#
_entry.id   AF-A0A958B9W5-F1
#
_cell.length_a   1.000
_cell.length_b   1.000
_cell.length_c   1.000
_cell.angle_alpha   90.00
_cell.angle_beta   90.00
_cell.angle_gamma   90.00
#
_symmetry.space_group_name_H-M   'P 1'
#
loop_
_entity.id
_entity.type
_entity.pdbx_description
1 polymer ?
#
loop_
_entity_poly.entity_id
_entity_poly.type
_entity_poly.pdbx_seq_one_letter_code
_entity_poly.pdbx_strand_id
1 'polypeptide(L)'
;MSHQPNILVVEDRADWQGILYESVLREGYTPHPATSYEEALSALDTKKFDLAIVDPVLDMANRFNREGLSVVEKIRKIEPDMPVVIITGSFTRDMKVSLQQLSPNSPVLYKENWDPVQFSHIIHEFVGEHSGIKPLSDDVQPQLPAKTKPRLTPPTPDKAISAPRVLLVENREDWQNIVAGTLNDAGCFWRVAQSAQEALLELERESFHLVILDLKLQKANVPLSSSEGWLLLDHLVEVQPKTKVVILSGQAGPGDVADLLKNYPIIDFIEKQRFTSEAIRAAVEQATQAPELRIQTFGQFRLWRDGKLIDNWERSQAETVVKLLLVRRARAGRAVPADELITRLWPDSDELSGRKKLMPLISNARRTLEPDIEPRDSNFILRTANGYFFELSGHSNWDLLEFRRYLQQGRALAKAEQWSEAIAELERGRALYKGDFLAEDRYDDWAIEIRREIAIEYRDLLVLLADAYAALGRYQEAIVPCELALQKDPLLESVYRRLMRYHACNHDKGQALKVYRDCLKLFEELFGESPTPATRRLHEAIANDELLDCHGQE
;
A
#
# COMPACT_ATOMS: atom_id res chain seq x y z
N MET A 1 -1.59 16.46 43.08
CA MET A 1 -1.10 15.85 41.83
C MET A 1 -0.95 14.37 42.12
N SER A 2 -1.74 13.52 41.48
CA SER A 2 -1.68 12.06 41.65
C SER A 2 -0.33 11.56 41.17
N HIS A 3 0.45 10.95 42.05
CA HIS A 3 1.69 10.26 41.67
C HIS A 3 1.29 9.04 40.81
N GLN A 4 1.74 9.01 39.56
CA GLN A 4 1.52 7.87 38.66
C GLN A 4 2.69 6.89 38.85
N PRO A 5 2.46 5.68 39.36
CA PRO A 5 3.54 4.76 39.71
C PRO A 5 4.45 4.43 38.53
N ASN A 6 5.76 4.41 38.77
CA ASN A 6 6.78 4.05 37.78
C ASN A 6 7.16 2.58 37.93
N ILE A 7 7.03 1.82 36.84
CA ILE A 7 7.32 0.38 36.85
C ILE A 7 8.53 0.11 35.96
N LEU A 8 9.57 -0.48 36.55
CA LEU A 8 10.76 -0.95 35.81
C LEU A 8 10.43 -2.30 35.16
N VAL A 9 10.68 -2.45 33.86
CA VAL A 9 10.43 -3.68 33.10
C VAL A 9 11.74 -4.18 32.53
N VAL A 10 12.30 -5.25 33.11
CA VAL A 10 13.60 -5.83 32.72
C VAL A 10 13.39 -7.13 31.95
N GLU A 11 13.56 -7.06 30.63
CA GLU A 11 13.30 -8.15 29.68
C GLU A 11 14.11 -7.93 28.41
N ASP A 12 14.94 -8.90 28.01
CA ASP A 12 15.84 -8.81 26.85
C ASP A 12 15.11 -9.07 25.52
N ARG A 13 14.01 -9.83 25.54
CA ARG A 13 13.29 -10.17 24.33
C ARG A 13 12.27 -9.09 23.98
N ALA A 14 12.42 -8.50 22.80
CA ALA A 14 11.55 -7.43 22.29
C ALA A 14 10.06 -7.80 22.26
N ASP A 15 9.72 -9.07 22.04
CA ASP A 15 8.33 -9.56 22.01
C ASP A 15 7.66 -9.49 23.40
N TRP A 16 8.32 -10.01 24.44
CA TRP A 16 7.84 -9.93 25.82
C TRP A 16 7.93 -8.53 26.39
N GLN A 17 8.97 -7.79 26.04
CA GLN A 17 9.13 -6.41 26.49
C GLN A 17 7.97 -5.54 25.99
N GLY A 18 7.53 -5.71 24.74
CA GLY A 18 6.36 -5.04 24.19
C GLY A 18 5.05 -5.43 24.90
N ILE A 19 4.83 -6.73 25.15
CA ILE A 19 3.63 -7.22 25.86
C ILE A 19 3.56 -6.62 27.27
N LEU A 20 4.67 -6.62 28.00
CA LEU A 20 4.75 -6.09 29.36
C LEU A 20 4.59 -4.58 29.38
N TYR A 21 5.22 -3.87 28.44
CA TYR A 21 5.10 -2.42 28.29
C TYR A 21 3.65 -1.99 28.10
N GLU A 22 2.95 -2.58 27.13
CA GLU A 22 1.54 -2.27 26.85
C GLU A 22 0.61 -2.68 27.99
N SER A 23 0.90 -3.80 28.66
CA SER A 23 0.09 -4.26 29.80
C SER A 23 0.22 -3.30 30.99
N VAL A 24 1.43 -2.82 31.28
CA VAL A 24 1.68 -1.83 32.33
C VAL A 24 1.05 -0.47 31.99
N LEU A 25 1.17 -0.03 30.73
CA LEU A 25 0.61 1.23 30.25
C LEU A 25 -0.92 1.24 30.34
N ARG A 26 -1.57 0.12 29.99
CA ARG A 26 -3.03 -0.04 30.04
C ARG A 26 -3.60 0.09 31.45
N GLU A 27 -2.86 -0.35 32.46
CA GLU A 27 -3.24 -0.20 33.87
C GLU A 27 -3.04 1.23 34.41
N GLY A 28 -2.57 2.15 33.56
CA GLY A 28 -2.36 3.54 33.93
C GLY A 28 -1.06 3.79 34.70
N TYR A 29 -0.10 2.87 34.63
CA TYR A 29 1.25 3.04 35.19
C TYR A 29 2.23 3.51 34.12
N THR A 30 3.40 4.02 34.55
CA THR A 30 4.45 4.47 33.61
C THR A 30 5.52 3.38 33.48
N PRO A 31 5.57 2.62 32.36
CA PRO A 31 6.61 1.62 32.14
C PRO A 31 7.96 2.25 31.78
N HIS A 32 9.04 1.67 32.31
CA HIS A 32 10.43 1.99 31.96
C HIS A 32 11.13 0.71 31.52
N PRO A 33 11.34 0.50 30.21
CA PRO A 33 11.96 -0.72 29.71
C PRO A 33 13.48 -0.71 29.93
N ALA A 34 14.02 -1.88 30.27
CA ALA A 34 15.45 -2.19 30.25
C ALA A 34 15.64 -3.55 29.59
N THR A 35 16.51 -3.61 28.57
CA THR A 35 16.79 -4.84 27.80
C THR A 35 18.00 -5.61 28.32
N SER A 36 18.76 -5.02 29.23
CA SER A 36 20.00 -5.61 29.76
C SER A 36 20.21 -5.26 31.23
N TYR A 37 21.14 -5.97 31.88
CA TYR A 37 21.59 -5.66 33.24
C TYR A 37 22.07 -4.21 33.40
N GLU A 38 22.88 -3.73 32.45
CA GLU A 38 23.47 -2.39 32.50
C GLU A 38 22.41 -1.29 32.40
N GLU A 39 21.41 -1.48 31.52
CA GLU A 39 20.27 -0.56 31.40
C GLU A 39 19.42 -0.55 32.66
N ALA A 40 19.17 -1.72 33.26
CA ALA A 40 18.40 -1.81 34.50
C ALA A 40 19.11 -1.11 35.66
N LEU A 41 20.44 -1.25 35.76
CA LEU A 41 21.24 -0.52 36.75
C LEU A 41 21.20 0.99 36.53
N SER A 42 21.41 1.43 35.29
CA SER A 42 21.35 2.86 34.96
C SER A 42 19.98 3.46 35.27
N ALA A 43 18.91 2.71 35.06
CA ALA A 43 17.56 3.14 35.42
C ALA A 43 17.40 3.28 36.94
N LEU A 44 17.82 2.28 37.72
CA LEU A 44 17.74 2.28 39.18
C LEU A 44 18.57 3.39 39.83
N ASP A 45 19.70 3.78 39.23
CA ASP A 45 20.54 4.87 39.74
C ASP A 45 19.98 6.27 39.41
N THR A 46 19.14 6.39 38.38
CA THR A 46 18.64 7.69 37.88
C THR A 46 17.20 7.99 38.29
N LYS A 47 16.42 6.96 38.66
CA LYS A 47 14.99 7.10 38.92
C LYS A 47 14.51 6.15 40.02
N LYS A 48 13.48 6.59 40.75
CA LYS A 48 12.74 5.76 41.71
C LYS A 48 11.60 5.01 41.04
N PHE A 49 11.41 3.76 41.46
CA PHE A 49 10.38 2.87 40.96
C PHE A 49 9.49 2.38 42.10
N ASP A 50 8.22 2.13 41.77
CA ASP A 50 7.22 1.62 42.70
C ASP A 50 7.12 0.09 42.63
N LEU A 51 7.54 -0.50 41.50
CA LEU A 51 7.57 -1.95 41.27
C LEU A 51 8.57 -2.28 40.15
N ALA A 52 9.20 -3.44 40.24
CA ALA A 52 10.01 -4.00 39.15
C ALA A 52 9.43 -5.34 38.64
N ILE A 53 9.40 -5.50 37.33
CA ILE A 53 9.09 -6.75 36.63
C ILE A 53 10.38 -7.24 36.01
N VAL A 54 10.81 -8.46 36.34
CA VAL A 54 12.15 -8.95 35.98
C VAL A 54 12.08 -10.35 35.39
N ASP A 55 12.62 -10.52 34.17
CA ASP A 55 13.04 -11.84 33.70
C ASP A 55 14.39 -12.21 34.35
N PRO A 56 14.48 -13.33 35.09
CA PRO A 56 15.71 -13.76 35.73
C PRO A 56 16.82 -14.17 34.73
N VAL A 57 16.49 -14.42 33.45
CA VAL A 57 17.44 -14.76 32.38
C VAL A 57 17.33 -13.68 31.28
N LEU A 58 18.39 -12.88 31.10
CA LEU A 58 18.43 -11.79 30.11
C LEU A 58 19.30 -12.11 28.89
N ASP A 59 19.73 -13.37 28.75
CA ASP A 59 20.47 -13.87 27.59
C ASP A 59 20.03 -15.29 27.24
N MET A 60 19.29 -15.43 26.14
CA MET A 60 18.81 -16.71 25.61
C MET A 60 19.93 -17.66 25.17
N ALA A 61 21.12 -17.16 24.79
CA ALA A 61 22.25 -18.00 24.38
C ALA A 61 22.86 -18.75 25.58
N ASN A 62 22.64 -18.24 26.78
CA ASN A 62 23.08 -18.84 28.02
C ASN A 62 21.95 -18.91 29.04
N ARG A 63 21.17 -19.99 29.02
CA ARG A 63 20.12 -20.28 30.03
C ARG A 63 20.58 -20.36 31.49
N PHE A 64 21.89 -20.30 31.74
CA PHE A 64 22.48 -20.18 33.08
C PHE A 64 22.87 -18.75 33.42
N ASN A 65 22.55 -17.78 32.55
CA ASN A 65 22.67 -16.36 32.80
C ASN A 65 21.76 -16.00 34.00
N ARG A 66 22.32 -15.25 34.95
CA ARG A 66 21.66 -14.86 36.20
C ARG A 66 21.58 -13.34 36.33
N GLU A 67 21.76 -12.60 35.25
CA GLU A 67 21.81 -11.15 35.26
C GLU A 67 20.50 -10.55 35.77
N GLY A 68 19.36 -11.12 35.40
CA GLY A 68 18.07 -10.73 35.96
C GLY A 68 17.98 -10.93 37.48
N LEU A 69 18.49 -12.05 38.00
CA LEU A 69 18.60 -12.25 39.46
C LEU A 69 19.58 -11.26 40.13
N SER A 70 20.65 -10.87 39.43
CA SER A 70 21.57 -9.84 39.90
C SER A 70 20.90 -8.45 39.96
N VAL A 71 19.93 -8.16 39.07
CA VAL A 71 19.08 -6.96 39.18
C VAL A 71 18.24 -7.03 40.46
N VAL A 72 17.62 -8.18 40.76
CA VAL A 72 16.85 -8.37 42.01
C VAL A 72 17.73 -8.18 43.25
N GLU A 73 18.95 -8.72 43.25
CA GLU A 73 19.91 -8.52 44.35
C GLU A 73 20.27 -7.04 44.54
N LYS A 74 20.48 -6.31 43.44
CA LYS A 74 20.77 -4.87 43.49
C LYS A 74 19.57 -4.07 44.02
N ILE A 75 18.36 -4.37 43.56
CA ILE A 75 17.12 -3.79 44.07
C ILE A 75 17.06 -3.95 45.60
N ARG A 76 17.29 -5.17 46.10
CA ARG A 76 17.26 -5.45 47.54
C ARG A 76 18.34 -4.71 48.35
N LYS A 77 19.43 -4.27 47.72
CA LYS A 77 20.47 -3.44 48.36
C LYS A 77 20.12 -1.94 48.39
N ILE A 78 19.44 -1.43 47.37
CA ILE A 78 19.13 0.00 47.24
C ILE A 78 17.76 0.33 47.85
N GLU A 79 16.73 -0.44 47.52
CA GLU A 79 15.36 -0.29 47.99
C GLU A 79 14.81 -1.66 48.42
N PRO A 80 15.14 -2.11 49.67
CA PRO A 80 14.81 -3.45 50.16
C PRO A 80 13.33 -3.81 50.07
N ASP A 81 12.46 -2.82 50.22
CA ASP A 81 11.00 -2.99 50.28
C ASP A 81 10.32 -2.91 48.91
N MET A 82 11.03 -2.59 47.82
CA MET A 82 10.43 -2.47 46.50
C MET A 82 9.87 -3.83 46.01
N PRO A 83 8.59 -3.92 45.62
CA PRO A 83 8.00 -5.12 45.04
C PRO A 83 8.72 -5.56 43.77
N VAL A 84 8.92 -6.87 43.65
CA VAL A 84 9.52 -7.48 42.45
C VAL A 84 8.63 -8.62 41.97
N VAL A 85 8.11 -8.51 40.75
CA VAL A 85 7.37 -9.55 40.03
C VAL A 85 8.33 -10.26 39.08
N ILE A 86 8.35 -11.59 39.11
CA ILE A 86 9.21 -12.39 38.24
C ILE A 86 8.38 -12.92 37.08
N ILE A 87 8.84 -12.70 35.85
CA ILE A 87 8.26 -13.30 34.65
C ILE A 87 9.30 -14.19 33.97
N THR A 88 8.98 -15.45 33.70
CA THR A 88 10.01 -16.36 33.19
C THR A 88 9.46 -17.45 32.28
N GLY A 89 10.23 -17.82 31.26
CA GLY A 89 9.95 -18.98 30.40
C GLY A 89 10.55 -20.28 30.93
N SER A 90 11.51 -20.21 31.84
CA SER A 90 12.13 -21.41 32.43
C SER A 90 12.70 -21.10 33.80
N PHE A 91 12.33 -21.90 34.80
CA PHE A 91 12.72 -21.67 36.18
C PHE A 91 13.48 -22.88 36.73
N THR A 92 14.81 -22.79 36.76
CA THR A 92 15.65 -23.89 37.27
C THR A 92 15.58 -23.99 38.81
N ARG A 93 15.88 -25.17 39.35
CA ARG A 93 15.85 -25.42 40.81
C ARG A 93 16.75 -24.44 41.57
N ASP A 94 17.92 -24.12 41.04
CA ASP A 94 18.88 -23.21 41.66
C ASP A 94 18.41 -21.75 41.61
N MET A 95 17.78 -21.32 40.51
CA MET A 95 17.17 -19.99 40.42
C MET A 95 16.03 -19.82 41.42
N LYS A 96 15.21 -20.86 41.60
CA LYS A 96 14.13 -20.86 42.60
C LYS A 96 14.65 -20.71 44.02
N VAL A 97 15.72 -21.43 44.36
CA VAL A 97 16.35 -21.32 45.69
C VAL A 97 16.93 -19.92 45.90
N SER A 98 17.61 -19.37 44.91
CA SER A 98 18.20 -18.03 45.01
C SER A 98 17.14 -16.91 45.06
N LEU A 99 16.08 -16.99 44.26
CA LEU A 99 14.96 -16.05 44.35
C LEU A 99 14.30 -16.14 45.72
N GLN A 100 14.09 -17.34 46.26
CA GLN A 100 13.48 -17.52 47.57
C GLN A 100 14.35 -16.96 48.72
N GLN A 101 15.68 -16.94 48.57
CA GLN A 101 16.59 -16.31 49.52
C GLN A 101 16.63 -14.78 49.37
N LEU A 102 16.59 -14.26 48.14
CA LEU A 102 16.71 -12.83 47.84
C LEU A 102 15.40 -12.06 47.98
N SER A 103 14.29 -12.67 47.59
CA SER A 103 12.97 -12.05 47.50
C SER A 103 11.86 -13.11 47.69
N PRO A 104 11.65 -13.62 48.92
CA PRO A 104 10.76 -14.75 49.19
C PRO A 104 9.29 -14.52 48.82
N ASN A 105 8.85 -13.27 48.74
CA ASN A 105 7.46 -12.88 48.49
C ASN A 105 7.20 -12.46 47.04
N SER A 106 8.18 -12.64 46.14
CA SER A 106 8.01 -12.28 44.73
C SER A 106 7.03 -13.22 44.02
N PRO A 107 5.95 -12.72 43.40
CA PRO A 107 5.10 -13.54 42.55
C PRO A 107 5.86 -13.97 41.30
N VAL A 108 5.69 -15.23 40.90
CA VAL A 108 6.35 -15.82 39.73
C VAL A 108 5.31 -16.18 38.69
N LEU A 109 5.39 -15.52 37.54
CA LEU A 109 4.54 -15.75 36.37
C LEU A 109 5.33 -16.50 35.30
N TYR A 110 4.68 -17.52 34.73
CA TYR A 110 5.27 -18.32 33.67
C TYR A 110 4.78 -17.82 32.31
N LYS A 111 5.72 -17.49 31.41
CA LYS A 111 5.45 -17.03 30.04
C LYS A 111 4.54 -18.01 29.26
N GLU A 112 4.67 -19.31 29.53
CA GLU A 112 3.86 -20.38 28.94
C GLU A 112 2.38 -20.33 29.33
N ASN A 113 2.05 -19.74 30.49
CA ASN A 113 0.69 -19.64 31.04
C ASN A 113 0.25 -18.17 31.16
N TRP A 114 0.75 -17.30 30.29
CA TRP A 114 0.49 -15.87 30.37
C TRP A 114 -1.02 -15.54 30.32
N ASP A 115 -1.48 -14.85 31.36
CA ASP A 115 -2.82 -14.31 31.48
C ASP A 115 -2.74 -12.83 31.85
N PRO A 116 -3.10 -11.91 30.93
CA PRO A 116 -3.09 -10.47 31.19
C PRO A 116 -3.95 -10.04 32.38
N VAL A 117 -5.02 -10.78 32.70
CA VAL A 117 -5.92 -10.46 33.82
C VAL A 117 -5.26 -10.84 35.15
N GLN A 118 -4.61 -12.01 35.20
CA GLN A 118 -3.83 -12.44 36.36
C GLN A 118 -2.66 -11.47 36.61
N PHE A 119 -1.97 -11.05 35.56
CA PHE A 119 -0.88 -10.08 35.62
C PHE A 119 -1.34 -8.72 36.17
N SER A 120 -2.45 -8.19 35.64
CA SER A 120 -3.05 -6.94 36.11
C SER A 120 -3.37 -7.00 37.61
N HIS A 121 -4.02 -8.07 38.07
CA HIS A 121 -4.35 -8.25 39.49
C HIS A 121 -3.12 -8.21 40.40
N ILE A 122 -2.05 -8.92 40.00
CA ILE A 122 -0.79 -8.97 40.74
C ILE A 122 -0.12 -7.60 40.79
N ILE A 123 -0.09 -6.86 39.69
CA ILE A 123 0.53 -5.53 39.70
C ILE A 123 -0.26 -4.57 40.59
N HIS A 124 -1.60 -4.56 40.53
CA HIS A 124 -2.42 -3.70 41.39
C HIS A 124 -2.24 -4.01 42.87
N GLU A 125 -2.20 -5.29 43.24
CA GLU A 125 -1.95 -5.74 44.62
C GLU A 125 -0.60 -5.21 45.13
N PHE A 126 0.48 -5.48 44.39
CA PHE A 126 1.83 -5.17 44.85
C PHE A 126 2.21 -3.68 44.75
N VAL A 127 1.68 -2.94 43.77
CA VAL A 127 1.84 -1.47 43.71
C VAL A 127 1.02 -0.80 44.82
N GLY A 128 -0.19 -1.29 45.09
CA GLY A 128 -1.08 -0.75 46.12
C GLY A 128 -0.53 -0.91 47.54
N GLU A 129 0.08 -2.07 47.84
CA GLU A 129 0.74 -2.31 49.14
C GLU A 129 1.98 -1.44 49.38
N HIS A 130 2.74 -1.10 48.33
CA HIS A 130 4.01 -0.38 48.46
C HIS A 130 3.90 1.14 48.39
N SER A 131 3.08 1.68 47.48
CA SER A 131 2.99 3.13 47.29
C SER A 131 2.09 3.85 48.32
N GLY A 132 1.51 3.11 49.29
CA GLY A 132 0.55 3.66 50.27
C GLY A 132 -0.74 4.20 49.64
N ILE A 133 -0.94 3.91 48.35
CA ILE A 133 -2.14 4.24 47.59
C ILE A 133 -3.15 3.15 47.92
N LYS A 134 -4.12 3.47 48.77
CA LYS A 134 -5.27 2.57 48.96
C LYS A 134 -5.85 2.23 47.58
N PRO A 135 -6.05 0.94 47.25
CA PRO A 135 -6.88 0.61 46.10
C PRO A 135 -8.20 1.37 46.26
N LEU A 136 -8.70 1.93 45.16
CA LEU A 136 -9.99 2.62 45.14
C LEU A 136 -11.01 1.77 45.93
N SER A 137 -11.52 2.36 47.00
CA SER A 137 -12.32 1.70 48.05
C SER A 137 -13.49 0.88 47.50
N ASP A 138 -13.75 -0.25 48.18
CA ASP A 138 -14.84 -1.23 47.99
C ASP A 138 -16.30 -0.70 47.98
N ASP A 139 -16.53 0.62 47.97
CA ASP A 139 -17.88 1.23 47.96
C ASP A 139 -18.44 1.50 46.55
N VAL A 140 -17.80 0.93 45.52
CA VAL A 140 -18.45 0.63 44.25
C VAL A 140 -18.21 -0.84 43.98
N GLN A 141 -18.93 -1.72 44.68
CA GLN A 141 -19.33 -2.98 44.07
C GLN A 141 -20.38 -2.62 43.02
N PRO A 142 -20.07 -2.58 41.70
CA PRO A 142 -21.12 -2.95 40.78
C PRO A 142 -21.43 -4.39 41.16
N GLN A 143 -22.64 -4.63 41.65
CA GLN A 143 -23.23 -5.97 41.60
C GLN A 143 -22.77 -6.59 40.30
N LEU A 144 -22.03 -7.71 40.34
CA LEU A 144 -21.55 -8.37 39.14
C LEU A 144 -22.74 -8.46 38.16
N PRO A 145 -22.74 -7.72 37.04
CA PRO A 145 -23.48 -8.22 35.92
C PRO A 145 -22.74 -9.48 35.50
N ALA A 146 -23.48 -10.54 35.20
CA ALA A 146 -22.89 -11.77 34.67
C ALA A 146 -21.83 -11.45 33.60
N LYS A 147 -20.67 -12.12 33.70
CA LYS A 147 -19.55 -12.14 32.74
C LYS A 147 -19.96 -11.64 31.34
N THR A 148 -19.40 -10.55 30.85
CA THR A 148 -19.14 -10.31 29.42
C THR A 148 -18.28 -9.04 29.26
N LYS A 149 -17.07 -9.17 28.71
CA LYS A 149 -16.36 -8.03 28.09
C LYS A 149 -17.28 -7.48 26.99
N PRO A 150 -17.27 -6.18 26.66
CA PRO A 150 -18.01 -5.69 25.51
C PRO A 150 -17.48 -6.41 24.27
N ARG A 151 -18.32 -7.30 23.71
CA ARG A 151 -18.05 -8.00 22.46
C ARG A 151 -17.86 -6.93 21.39
N LEU A 152 -16.69 -6.87 20.76
CA LEU A 152 -16.50 -6.00 19.60
C LEU A 152 -17.62 -6.32 18.61
N THR A 153 -18.43 -5.31 18.28
CA THR A 153 -19.54 -5.49 17.35
C THR A 153 -19.03 -5.25 15.93
N PRO A 154 -19.43 -6.09 14.96
CA PRO A 154 -19.11 -5.85 13.56
C PRO A 154 -19.52 -4.44 13.13
N PRO A 155 -18.73 -3.75 12.29
CA PRO A 155 -19.10 -2.44 11.76
C PRO A 155 -20.45 -2.47 11.04
N THR A 156 -21.20 -1.37 11.10
CA THR A 156 -22.52 -1.26 10.46
C THR A 156 -22.41 -1.20 8.92
N PRO A 157 -23.38 -1.77 8.17
CA PRO A 157 -23.30 -1.90 6.71
C PRO A 157 -23.12 -0.57 5.95
N ASP A 158 -23.64 0.54 6.49
CA ASP A 158 -23.63 1.86 5.83
C ASP A 158 -22.24 2.51 5.74
N LYS A 159 -21.25 2.03 6.50
CA LYS A 159 -19.83 2.47 6.38
C LYS A 159 -19.00 1.56 5.47
N ALA A 160 -19.58 0.51 4.88
CA ALA A 160 -18.85 -0.66 4.37
C ALA A 160 -18.92 -0.86 2.83
N ILE A 161 -19.13 0.19 2.04
CA ILE A 161 -19.28 0.04 0.58
C ILE A 161 -17.93 -0.25 -0.12
N SER A 162 -16.78 0.06 0.51
CA SER A 162 -15.45 -0.18 -0.07
C SER A 162 -14.40 -0.74 0.90
N ALA A 163 -14.80 -1.19 2.09
CA ALA A 163 -13.87 -1.73 3.08
C ALA A 163 -13.58 -3.22 2.79
N PRO A 164 -12.33 -3.70 2.95
CA PRO A 164 -12.00 -5.12 2.88
C PRO A 164 -12.94 -5.96 3.75
N ARG A 165 -13.54 -6.99 3.16
CA ARG A 165 -14.48 -7.89 3.86
C ARG A 165 -13.74 -9.12 4.33
N VAL A 166 -13.69 -9.34 5.64
CA VAL A 166 -12.94 -10.44 6.26
C VAL A 166 -13.88 -11.34 7.08
N LEU A 167 -13.86 -12.66 6.83
CA LEU A 167 -14.54 -13.63 7.67
C LEU A 167 -13.53 -14.28 8.62
N LEU A 168 -13.71 -14.08 9.93
CA LEU A 168 -12.92 -14.75 10.95
C LEU A 168 -13.65 -16.01 11.44
N VAL A 169 -13.05 -17.18 11.23
CA VAL A 169 -13.58 -18.48 11.65
C VAL A 169 -12.71 -18.99 12.80
N GLU A 170 -13.16 -18.75 14.04
CA GLU A 170 -12.41 -18.98 15.27
C GLU A 170 -13.38 -19.28 16.42
N ASN A 171 -13.15 -20.35 17.18
CA ASN A 171 -14.05 -20.78 18.25
C ASN A 171 -13.69 -20.20 19.63
N ARG A 172 -12.49 -19.61 19.80
CA ARG A 172 -12.08 -18.99 21.06
C ARG A 172 -12.31 -17.48 21.07
N GLU A 173 -13.02 -17.02 22.10
CA GLU A 173 -13.39 -15.61 22.27
C GLU A 173 -12.20 -14.66 22.47
N ASP A 174 -11.11 -15.12 23.09
CA ASP A 174 -9.89 -14.33 23.26
C ASP A 174 -9.23 -14.02 21.92
N TRP A 175 -9.08 -15.02 21.04
CA TRP A 175 -8.57 -14.85 19.69
C TRP A 175 -9.50 -14.03 18.79
N GLN A 176 -10.81 -14.20 18.91
CA GLN A 176 -11.79 -13.36 18.21
C GLN A 176 -11.56 -11.89 18.51
N ASN A 177 -11.38 -11.53 19.79
CA ASN A 177 -11.20 -10.14 20.20
C ASN A 177 -9.86 -9.55 19.72
N ILE A 178 -8.79 -10.34 19.76
CA ILE A 178 -7.45 -9.90 19.30
C ILE A 178 -7.49 -9.59 17.80
N VAL A 179 -7.96 -10.54 16.98
CA VAL A 179 -8.00 -10.38 15.53
C VAL A 179 -9.01 -9.31 15.12
N ALA A 180 -10.18 -9.23 15.77
CA ALA A 180 -11.17 -8.18 15.52
C ALA A 180 -10.62 -6.78 15.83
N GLY A 181 -9.80 -6.62 16.88
CA GLY A 181 -9.10 -5.37 17.17
C GLY A 181 -8.19 -4.95 16.00
N THR A 182 -7.34 -5.87 15.54
CA THR A 182 -6.46 -5.62 14.39
C THR A 182 -7.22 -5.30 13.10
N LEU A 183 -8.33 -5.99 12.84
CA LEU A 183 -9.18 -5.74 11.67
C LEU A 183 -9.87 -4.37 11.72
N ASN A 184 -10.28 -3.92 12.90
CA ASN A 184 -10.80 -2.55 13.08
C ASN A 184 -9.72 -1.50 12.79
N ASP A 185 -8.51 -1.70 13.28
CA ASP A 185 -7.38 -0.80 13.01
C ASP A 185 -7.01 -0.77 11.52
N ALA A 186 -7.19 -1.89 10.82
CA ALA A 186 -7.02 -2.02 9.37
C ALA A 186 -8.22 -1.47 8.56
N GLY A 187 -9.26 -0.94 9.22
CA GLY A 187 -10.44 -0.40 8.54
C GLY A 187 -11.29 -1.45 7.80
N CYS A 188 -11.18 -2.72 8.19
CA CYS A 188 -11.89 -3.82 7.54
C CYS A 188 -13.34 -3.94 8.02
N PHE A 189 -14.22 -4.36 7.13
CA PHE A 189 -15.51 -4.93 7.51
C PHE A 189 -15.30 -6.41 7.84
N TRP A 190 -15.77 -6.87 9.00
CA TRP A 190 -15.55 -8.27 9.39
C TRP A 190 -16.78 -8.96 9.98
N ARG A 191 -16.82 -10.28 9.82
CA ARG A 191 -17.79 -11.21 10.42
C ARG A 191 -17.05 -12.26 11.21
N VAL A 192 -17.70 -12.83 12.22
CA VAL A 192 -17.16 -13.95 13.01
C VAL A 192 -18.09 -15.14 12.89
N ALA A 193 -17.51 -16.30 12.63
CA ALA A 193 -18.15 -17.60 12.72
C ALA A 193 -17.40 -18.46 13.74
N GLN A 194 -18.13 -19.11 14.64
CA GLN A 194 -17.56 -19.95 15.71
C GLN A 194 -17.48 -21.42 15.33
N SER A 195 -18.11 -21.80 14.21
CA SER A 195 -18.15 -23.16 13.68
C SER A 195 -18.11 -23.13 12.15
N ALA A 196 -17.83 -24.28 11.53
CA ALA A 196 -17.88 -24.39 10.07
C ALA A 196 -19.29 -24.14 9.52
N GLN A 197 -20.34 -24.56 10.21
CA GLN A 197 -21.73 -24.31 9.78
C GLN A 197 -22.07 -22.81 9.75
N GLU A 198 -21.65 -22.06 10.77
CA GLU A 198 -21.82 -20.60 10.78
C GLU A 198 -21.02 -19.94 9.66
N ALA A 199 -19.80 -20.42 9.39
CA ALA A 199 -18.97 -19.89 8.32
C ALA A 199 -19.61 -20.12 6.95
N LEU A 200 -20.16 -21.31 6.69
CA LEU A 200 -20.89 -21.62 5.46
C LEU A 200 -22.09 -20.69 5.24
N LEU A 201 -22.88 -20.41 6.28
CA LEU A 201 -24.02 -19.50 6.19
C LEU A 201 -23.59 -18.06 5.85
N GLU A 202 -22.49 -17.57 6.42
CA GLU A 202 -21.95 -16.24 6.07
C GLU A 202 -21.41 -16.23 4.64
N LEU A 203 -20.75 -17.29 4.18
CA LEU A 203 -20.25 -17.43 2.81
C LEU A 203 -21.37 -17.53 1.76
N GLU A 204 -22.51 -18.11 2.10
CA GLU A 204 -23.69 -18.09 1.22
C GLU A 204 -24.33 -16.70 1.13
N ARG A 205 -24.19 -15.92 2.21
CA ARG A 205 -24.85 -14.61 2.35
C ARG A 205 -24.05 -13.48 1.69
N GLU A 206 -22.73 -13.48 1.84
CA GLU A 206 -21.86 -12.40 1.39
C GLU A 206 -20.51 -12.92 0.86
N SER A 207 -19.91 -12.18 -0.07
CA SER A 207 -18.55 -12.43 -0.52
C SER A 207 -17.52 -11.83 0.44
N PHE A 208 -16.40 -12.52 0.63
CA PHE A 208 -15.27 -12.07 1.44
C PHE A 208 -13.98 -12.01 0.62
N HIS A 209 -13.14 -11.01 0.90
CA HIS A 209 -11.81 -10.87 0.31
C HIS A 209 -10.83 -11.84 0.97
N LEU A 210 -10.95 -11.98 2.30
CA LEU A 210 -10.12 -12.82 3.13
C LEU A 210 -10.95 -13.66 4.10
N VAL A 211 -10.62 -14.93 4.24
CA VAL A 211 -11.07 -15.79 5.35
C VAL A 211 -9.86 -16.08 6.24
N ILE A 212 -9.98 -15.75 7.52
CA ILE A 212 -9.00 -16.14 8.54
C ILE A 212 -9.56 -17.35 9.25
N LEU A 213 -8.93 -18.51 9.07
CA LEU A 213 -9.44 -19.81 9.49
C LEU A 213 -8.57 -20.46 10.54
N ASP A 214 -9.12 -20.74 11.73
CA ASP A 214 -8.54 -21.75 12.61
C ASP A 214 -8.94 -23.15 12.13
N LEU A 215 -7.95 -23.99 11.80
CA LEU A 215 -8.18 -25.37 11.39
C LEU A 215 -8.69 -26.27 12.55
N LYS A 216 -8.53 -25.83 13.81
CA LYS A 216 -8.92 -26.57 15.02
C LYS A 216 -10.19 -26.00 15.66
N LEU A 217 -11.32 -26.11 14.98
CA LEU A 217 -12.64 -25.72 15.52
C LEU A 217 -13.19 -26.66 16.64
N GLN A 218 -12.41 -27.67 17.08
CA GLN A 218 -12.67 -28.73 18.11
C GLN A 218 -13.81 -29.73 17.77
N LYS A 219 -13.74 -31.04 18.09
CA LYS A 219 -13.31 -31.76 19.32
C LYS A 219 -11.85 -32.27 19.33
N ALA A 220 -11.24 -32.22 20.51
CA ALA A 220 -10.01 -32.95 20.83
C ALA A 220 -10.19 -34.45 20.56
N ASN A 221 -9.26 -35.06 19.82
CA ASN A 221 -9.17 -36.48 19.43
C ASN A 221 -9.69 -36.91 18.04
N VAL A 222 -9.80 -36.00 17.06
CA VAL A 222 -10.03 -36.40 15.66
C VAL A 222 -8.75 -36.16 14.83
N PRO A 223 -8.27 -37.14 14.02
CA PRO A 223 -7.11 -36.96 13.13
C PRO A 223 -7.30 -35.77 12.17
N LEU A 224 -6.19 -35.11 11.78
CA LEU A 224 -6.20 -33.93 10.91
C LEU A 224 -6.99 -34.11 9.60
N SER A 225 -7.19 -35.34 9.11
CA SER A 225 -7.95 -35.62 7.88
C SER A 225 -9.48 -35.58 8.04
N SER A 226 -10.02 -35.22 9.21
CA SER A 226 -11.47 -35.18 9.46
C SER A 226 -11.93 -33.95 10.27
N SER A 227 -11.19 -32.83 10.21
CA SER A 227 -11.59 -31.60 10.90
C SER A 227 -12.54 -30.72 10.07
N GLU A 228 -13.51 -30.08 10.73
CA GLU A 228 -14.51 -29.20 10.12
C GLU A 228 -13.90 -28.06 9.28
N GLY A 229 -12.67 -27.64 9.59
CA GLY A 229 -11.94 -26.62 8.84
C GLY A 229 -11.57 -27.05 7.42
N TRP A 230 -11.36 -28.35 7.15
CA TRP A 230 -11.06 -28.84 5.80
C TRP A 230 -12.29 -28.79 4.88
N LEU A 231 -13.45 -29.16 5.41
CA LEU A 231 -14.72 -29.07 4.68
C LEU A 231 -14.99 -27.63 4.22
N LEU A 232 -14.60 -26.65 5.04
CA LEU A 232 -14.73 -25.24 4.70
C LEU A 232 -13.79 -24.83 3.55
N LEU A 233 -12.56 -25.35 3.52
CA LEU A 233 -11.62 -25.09 2.43
C LEU A 233 -12.11 -25.65 1.09
N ASP A 234 -12.63 -26.88 1.08
CA ASP A 234 -13.22 -27.49 -0.13
C ASP A 234 -14.42 -26.68 -0.63
N HIS A 235 -15.30 -26.26 0.28
CA HIS A 235 -16.46 -25.45 -0.07
C HIS A 235 -16.09 -24.03 -0.53
N LEU A 236 -15.05 -23.43 0.05
CA LEU A 236 -14.52 -22.15 -0.40
C LEU A 236 -14.04 -22.23 -1.86
N VAL A 237 -13.33 -23.30 -2.24
CA VAL A 237 -12.91 -23.51 -3.63
C VAL A 237 -14.11 -23.67 -4.56
N GLU A 238 -15.19 -24.28 -4.10
CA GLU A 238 -16.41 -24.48 -4.92
C GLU A 238 -17.24 -23.20 -5.08
N VAL A 239 -17.48 -22.47 -3.98
CA VAL A 239 -18.47 -21.38 -3.93
C VAL A 239 -17.85 -19.99 -4.04
N GLN A 240 -16.67 -19.78 -3.45
CA GLN A 240 -15.93 -18.51 -3.53
C GLN A 240 -14.44 -18.77 -3.85
N PRO A 241 -14.09 -19.35 -5.02
CA PRO A 241 -12.72 -19.78 -5.37
C PRO A 241 -11.64 -18.70 -5.32
N LYS A 242 -12.06 -17.45 -5.10
CA LYS A 242 -11.29 -16.23 -5.26
C LYS A 242 -10.97 -15.59 -3.91
N THR A 243 -11.72 -15.95 -2.88
CA THR A 243 -11.46 -15.58 -1.50
C THR A 243 -10.13 -16.16 -1.06
N LYS A 244 -9.23 -15.31 -0.59
CA LYS A 244 -7.95 -15.76 -0.04
C LYS A 244 -8.15 -16.31 1.36
N VAL A 245 -7.31 -17.25 1.76
CA VAL A 245 -7.38 -17.86 3.09
C VAL A 245 -6.07 -17.66 3.83
N VAL A 246 -6.17 -17.27 5.09
CA VAL A 246 -5.06 -17.31 6.06
C VAL A 246 -5.39 -18.33 7.10
N ILE A 247 -4.45 -19.24 7.35
CA ILE A 247 -4.64 -20.26 8.39
C ILE A 247 -4.03 -19.78 9.70
N LEU A 248 -4.84 -19.71 10.76
CA LEU A 248 -4.39 -19.52 12.14
C LEU A 248 -4.18 -20.90 12.79
N SER A 249 -2.92 -21.32 12.96
CA SER A 249 -2.62 -22.65 13.53
C SER A 249 -1.76 -22.57 14.79
N GLY A 250 -2.01 -23.47 15.74
CA GLY A 250 -1.23 -23.61 16.96
C GLY A 250 0.01 -24.50 16.84
N GLN A 251 0.19 -25.22 15.74
CA GLN A 251 1.35 -26.04 15.38
C GLN A 251 1.05 -26.64 13.99
N ALA A 252 1.64 -26.11 12.92
CA ALA A 252 1.57 -26.74 11.59
C ALA A 252 2.81 -27.61 11.39
N GLY A 253 2.63 -28.92 11.14
CA GLY A 253 3.73 -29.78 10.73
C GLY A 253 4.13 -29.47 9.27
N PRO A 254 5.43 -29.44 8.92
CA PRO A 254 5.89 -29.03 7.59
C PRO A 254 5.48 -29.97 6.44
N GLY A 255 4.87 -31.12 6.71
CA GLY A 255 4.43 -32.09 5.71
C GLY A 255 3.10 -31.75 5.02
N ASP A 256 2.14 -31.14 5.72
CA ASP A 256 0.78 -30.91 5.22
C ASP A 256 0.61 -29.57 4.49
N VAL A 257 1.54 -28.63 4.73
CA VAL A 257 1.48 -27.23 4.22
C VAL A 257 1.69 -27.15 2.70
N ALA A 258 2.55 -28.00 2.15
CA ALA A 258 2.90 -27.95 0.73
C ALA A 258 1.75 -28.42 -0.20
N ASP A 259 0.97 -29.40 0.23
CA ASP A 259 -0.20 -29.87 -0.52
C ASP A 259 -1.40 -28.92 -0.34
N LEU A 260 -1.50 -28.27 0.82
CA LEU A 260 -2.48 -27.21 1.07
C LEU A 260 -2.30 -26.00 0.13
N LEU A 261 -1.07 -25.49 0.01
CA LEU A 261 -0.76 -24.34 -0.85
C LEU A 261 -1.00 -24.61 -2.34
N LYS A 262 -0.98 -25.88 -2.77
CA LYS A 262 -1.25 -26.26 -4.17
C LYS A 262 -2.74 -26.30 -4.50
N ASN A 263 -3.57 -26.69 -3.54
CA ASN A 263 -4.96 -27.05 -3.81
C ASN A 263 -5.97 -26.00 -3.31
N TYR A 264 -5.56 -25.08 -2.44
CA TYR A 264 -6.43 -24.08 -1.83
C TYR A 264 -5.85 -22.67 -1.97
N PRO A 265 -6.68 -21.61 -1.99
CA PRO A 265 -6.23 -20.22 -2.14
C PRO A 265 -5.62 -19.65 -0.85
N ILE A 266 -4.77 -20.43 -0.18
CA ILE A 266 -4.10 -20.05 1.05
C ILE A 266 -2.94 -19.11 0.72
N ILE A 267 -2.94 -17.92 1.32
CA ILE A 267 -1.90 -16.90 1.10
C ILE A 267 -0.88 -16.84 2.23
N ASP A 268 -1.25 -17.27 3.44
CA ASP A 268 -0.35 -17.26 4.59
C ASP A 268 -0.76 -18.24 5.70
N PHE A 269 0.20 -18.60 6.54
CA PHE A 269 0.03 -19.38 7.76
C PHE A 269 0.55 -18.60 8.96
N ILE A 270 -0.35 -18.17 9.82
CA ILE A 270 -0.01 -17.42 11.04
C ILE A 270 -0.04 -18.37 12.22
N GLU A 271 1.12 -18.60 12.81
CA GLU A 271 1.23 -19.33 14.07
C GLU A 271 0.65 -18.48 15.22
N LYS A 272 -0.28 -19.04 15.99
CA LYS A 272 -0.86 -18.36 17.16
C LYS A 272 0.19 -17.89 18.18
N GLN A 273 1.36 -18.53 18.23
CA GLN A 273 2.48 -18.15 19.11
C GLN A 273 3.34 -17.00 18.56
N ARG A 274 3.25 -16.71 17.26
CA ARG A 274 4.02 -15.66 16.56
C ARG A 274 3.11 -14.59 15.96
N PHE A 275 1.88 -14.50 16.45
CA PHE A 275 0.88 -13.57 15.96
C PHE A 275 1.34 -12.12 16.14
N THR A 276 1.25 -11.33 15.07
CA THR A 276 1.44 -9.88 15.10
C THR A 276 0.28 -9.21 14.38
N SER A 277 -0.05 -7.98 14.80
CA SER A 277 -1.04 -7.16 14.08
C SER A 277 -0.61 -6.90 12.64
N GLU A 278 0.70 -6.76 12.41
CA GLU A 278 1.32 -6.61 11.10
C GLU A 278 1.07 -7.82 10.18
N ALA A 279 1.09 -9.05 10.70
CA ALA A 279 0.83 -10.24 9.89
C ALA A 279 -0.60 -10.26 9.32
N ILE A 280 -1.60 -9.91 10.14
CA ILE A 280 -2.98 -9.79 9.68
C ILE A 280 -3.14 -8.62 8.70
N ARG A 281 -2.49 -7.48 8.97
CA ARG A 281 -2.51 -6.33 8.04
C ARG A 281 -1.91 -6.71 6.68
N ALA A 282 -0.75 -7.35 6.66
CA ALA A 282 -0.11 -7.81 5.43
C ALA A 282 -0.97 -8.83 4.69
N ALA A 283 -1.62 -9.75 5.40
CA ALA A 283 -2.49 -10.73 4.77
C ALA A 283 -3.79 -10.11 4.23
N VAL A 284 -4.37 -9.12 4.92
CA VAL A 284 -5.48 -8.31 4.40
C VAL A 284 -5.03 -7.56 3.15
N GLU A 285 -3.89 -6.88 3.20
CA GLU A 285 -3.33 -6.14 2.06
C GLU A 285 -3.14 -7.06 0.86
N GLN A 286 -2.48 -8.21 1.04
CA GLN A 286 -2.30 -9.21 -0.01
C GLN A 286 -3.63 -9.80 -0.53
N ALA A 287 -4.62 -10.03 0.34
CA ALA A 287 -5.93 -10.53 -0.06
C ALA A 287 -6.78 -9.48 -0.81
N THR A 288 -6.49 -8.20 -0.59
CA THR A 288 -7.18 -7.07 -1.21
C THR A 288 -6.38 -6.42 -2.33
N GLN A 289 -5.18 -6.93 -2.60
CA GLN A 289 -4.31 -6.38 -3.62
C GLN A 289 -5.01 -6.52 -4.97
N ALA A 290 -5.35 -5.38 -5.55
CA ALA A 290 -5.88 -5.33 -6.90
C ALA A 290 -4.86 -5.95 -7.86
N PRO A 291 -5.28 -6.56 -8.98
CA PRO A 291 -4.32 -7.13 -9.93
C PRO A 291 -3.44 -6.04 -10.55
N GLU A 292 -2.30 -6.42 -11.13
CA GLU A 292 -1.46 -5.46 -11.84
C GLU A 292 -2.12 -5.08 -13.17
N LEU A 293 -2.50 -3.81 -13.33
CA LEU A 293 -2.91 -3.30 -14.64
C LEU A 293 -1.74 -2.66 -15.35
N ARG A 294 -1.49 -3.08 -16.58
CA ARG A 294 -0.70 -2.32 -17.54
C ARG A 294 -1.63 -1.66 -18.54
N ILE A 295 -1.55 -0.36 -18.69
CA ILE A 295 -2.42 0.42 -19.57
C ILE A 295 -1.56 1.10 -20.63
N GLN A 296 -1.87 0.80 -21.89
CA GLN A 296 -1.29 1.47 -23.04
C GLN A 296 -2.35 2.36 -23.69
N THR A 297 -2.04 3.65 -23.76
CA THR A 297 -2.85 4.67 -24.41
C THR A 297 -2.13 5.38 -25.55
N PHE A 298 -0.81 5.25 -25.67
CA PHE A 298 -0.07 5.74 -26.84
C PHE A 298 -0.18 4.75 -28.01
N GLY A 299 -0.85 5.19 -29.07
CA GLY A 299 -1.21 4.35 -30.22
C GLY A 299 -2.49 3.57 -29.94
N GLN A 300 -2.44 2.26 -30.20
CA GLN A 300 -3.58 1.37 -29.98
C GLN A 300 -3.86 1.21 -28.49
N PHE A 301 -5.14 1.36 -28.09
CA PHE A 301 -5.52 1.15 -26.69
C PHE A 301 -5.40 -0.34 -26.35
N ARG A 302 -4.67 -0.64 -25.27
CA ARG A 302 -4.52 -2.00 -24.77
C ARG A 302 -4.43 -1.99 -23.26
N LEU A 303 -5.04 -2.98 -22.64
CA LEU A 303 -5.03 -3.14 -21.20
C LEU A 303 -4.64 -4.58 -20.88
N TRP A 304 -3.66 -4.77 -20.00
CA TRP A 304 -3.26 -6.09 -19.51
C TRP A 304 -3.56 -6.19 -18.03
N ARG A 305 -4.00 -7.36 -17.60
CA ARG A 305 -4.13 -7.75 -16.18
C ARG A 305 -3.15 -8.86 -15.89
N ASP A 306 -2.26 -8.64 -14.93
CA ASP A 306 -1.22 -9.61 -14.52
C ASP A 306 -0.46 -10.18 -15.74
N GLY A 307 -0.11 -9.28 -16.68
CA GLY A 307 0.57 -9.61 -17.92
C GLY A 307 -0.31 -10.20 -19.05
N LYS A 308 -1.57 -10.56 -18.80
CA LYS A 308 -2.49 -11.09 -19.82
C LYS A 308 -3.30 -9.96 -20.46
N LEU A 309 -3.34 -9.92 -21.79
CA LEU A 309 -4.12 -8.91 -22.52
C LEU A 309 -5.62 -9.11 -22.25
N ILE A 310 -6.34 -8.02 -22.02
CA ILE A 310 -7.80 -7.98 -22.00
C ILE A 310 -8.28 -7.55 -23.39
N ASP A 311 -8.69 -8.53 -24.19
CA ASP A 311 -9.21 -8.33 -25.55
C ASP A 311 -10.68 -8.78 -25.69
N ASN A 312 -11.26 -9.37 -24.66
CA ASN A 312 -12.61 -9.93 -24.64
C ASN A 312 -13.60 -9.05 -23.86
N TRP A 313 -13.77 -7.80 -24.28
CA TRP A 313 -14.81 -6.93 -23.73
C TRP A 313 -16.19 -7.44 -24.14
N GLU A 314 -16.95 -7.98 -23.18
CA GLU A 314 -18.30 -8.52 -23.41
C GLU A 314 -19.25 -7.46 -24.01
N ARG A 315 -18.99 -6.18 -23.71
CA ARG A 315 -19.61 -5.02 -24.34
C ARG A 315 -18.53 -4.00 -24.71
N SER A 316 -18.44 -3.62 -25.98
CA SER A 316 -17.50 -2.58 -26.45
C SER A 316 -17.65 -1.26 -25.69
N GLN A 317 -18.88 -0.89 -25.31
CA GLN A 317 -19.13 0.31 -24.51
C GLN A 317 -18.53 0.26 -23.09
N ALA A 318 -18.22 -0.92 -22.56
CA ALA A 318 -17.54 -1.05 -21.25
C ALA A 318 -16.08 -0.61 -21.34
N GLU A 319 -15.42 -0.92 -22.47
CA GLU A 319 -14.09 -0.40 -22.79
C GLU A 319 -14.13 1.14 -22.93
N THR A 320 -15.14 1.67 -23.63
CA THR A 320 -15.35 3.12 -23.77
C THR A 320 -15.51 3.81 -22.42
N VAL A 321 -16.26 3.23 -21.48
CA VAL A 321 -16.34 3.75 -20.09
C VAL A 321 -14.97 3.82 -19.46
N VAL A 322 -14.16 2.76 -19.55
CA VAL A 322 -12.81 2.75 -18.97
C VAL A 322 -11.94 3.85 -19.59
N LYS A 323 -11.96 4.00 -20.93
CA LYS A 323 -11.26 5.08 -21.63
C LYS A 323 -11.72 6.46 -21.16
N LEU A 324 -13.03 6.70 -21.01
CA LEU A 324 -13.58 7.97 -20.51
C LEU A 324 -13.09 8.30 -19.10
N LEU A 325 -13.07 7.31 -18.20
CA LEU A 325 -12.57 7.50 -16.84
C LEU A 325 -11.04 7.73 -16.83
N LEU A 326 -10.28 7.04 -17.69
CA LEU A 326 -8.86 7.27 -17.87
C LEU A 326 -8.58 8.67 -18.42
N VAL A 327 -9.32 9.14 -19.42
CA VAL A 327 -9.20 10.52 -19.94
C VAL A 327 -9.44 11.54 -18.83
N ARG A 328 -10.43 11.32 -17.97
CA ARG A 328 -10.64 12.18 -16.80
C ARG A 328 -9.45 12.14 -15.85
N ARG A 329 -8.94 10.95 -15.51
CA ARG A 329 -7.76 10.78 -14.64
C ARG A 329 -6.51 11.44 -15.25
N ALA A 330 -6.33 11.37 -16.57
CA ALA A 330 -5.23 12.00 -17.28
C ALA A 330 -5.19 13.51 -17.03
N ARG A 331 -6.34 14.18 -16.90
CA ARG A 331 -6.41 15.62 -16.58
C ARG A 331 -6.35 15.92 -15.08
N ALA A 332 -5.78 15.01 -14.28
CA ALA A 332 -5.82 15.03 -12.81
C ALA A 332 -7.25 15.19 -12.25
N GLY A 333 -8.22 14.70 -13.01
CA GLY A 333 -9.64 14.95 -12.76
C GLY A 333 -10.18 14.18 -11.57
N ARG A 334 -11.18 14.77 -10.93
CA ARG A 334 -12.07 14.11 -9.94
C ARG A 334 -12.98 13.08 -10.64
N ALA A 335 -13.85 12.43 -9.89
CA ALA A 335 -14.86 11.53 -10.43
C ALA A 335 -15.65 12.14 -11.62
N VAL A 336 -15.99 11.32 -12.61
CA VAL A 336 -16.86 11.64 -13.74
C VAL A 336 -18.32 11.46 -13.29
N PRO A 337 -19.14 12.53 -13.36
CA PRO A 337 -20.57 12.44 -13.07
C PRO A 337 -21.29 11.40 -13.95
N ALA A 338 -22.31 10.75 -13.40
CA ALA A 338 -23.04 9.70 -14.10
C ALA A 338 -23.80 10.23 -15.34
N ASP A 339 -24.38 11.43 -15.23
CA ASP A 339 -25.04 12.17 -16.31
C ASP A 339 -24.07 12.51 -17.45
N GLU A 340 -22.82 12.83 -17.14
CA GLU A 340 -21.80 13.05 -18.17
C GLU A 340 -21.47 11.76 -18.93
N LEU A 341 -21.28 10.63 -18.21
CA LEU A 341 -21.08 9.32 -18.85
C LEU A 341 -22.29 8.96 -19.73
N ILE A 342 -23.51 9.20 -19.24
CA ILE A 342 -24.74 8.93 -20.00
C ILE A 342 -24.78 9.79 -21.27
N THR A 343 -24.53 11.09 -21.17
CA THR A 343 -24.55 12.02 -22.31
C THR A 343 -23.55 11.61 -23.38
N ARG A 344 -22.35 11.15 -22.98
CA ARG A 344 -21.31 10.73 -23.93
C ARG A 344 -21.60 9.38 -24.58
N LEU A 345 -22.17 8.42 -23.83
CA LEU A 345 -22.43 7.07 -24.34
C LEU A 345 -23.75 6.95 -25.10
N TRP A 346 -24.77 7.73 -24.69
CA TRP A 346 -26.11 7.73 -25.24
C TRP A 346 -26.70 9.15 -25.24
N PRO A 347 -26.31 10.02 -26.19
CA PRO A 347 -26.75 11.41 -26.26
C PRO A 347 -28.27 11.59 -26.28
N ASP A 348 -28.99 10.64 -26.88
CA ASP A 348 -30.45 10.69 -27.04
C ASP A 348 -31.24 10.08 -25.87
N SER A 349 -30.57 9.58 -24.83
CA SER A 349 -31.23 8.94 -23.70
C SER A 349 -31.67 9.96 -22.66
N ASP A 350 -32.91 9.84 -22.16
CA ASP A 350 -33.32 10.52 -20.95
C ASP A 350 -32.53 10.01 -19.73
N GLU A 351 -32.46 10.82 -18.67
CA GLU A 351 -31.63 10.55 -17.49
C GLU A 351 -31.96 9.22 -16.79
N LEU A 352 -33.26 8.92 -16.62
CA LEU A 352 -33.70 7.71 -15.90
C LEU A 352 -33.34 6.46 -16.70
N SER A 353 -33.59 6.47 -18.01
CA SER A 353 -33.22 5.38 -18.91
C SER A 353 -31.70 5.22 -19.01
N GLY A 354 -30.96 6.33 -19.05
CA GLY A 354 -29.50 6.33 -19.09
C GLY A 354 -28.88 5.70 -17.85
N ARG A 355 -29.38 6.04 -16.65
CA ARG A 355 -28.90 5.44 -15.39
C ARG A 355 -29.14 3.93 -15.34
N LYS A 356 -30.30 3.46 -15.81
CA LYS A 356 -30.62 2.02 -15.90
C LYS A 356 -29.69 1.27 -16.85
N LYS A 357 -29.18 1.92 -17.90
CA LYS A 357 -28.18 1.35 -18.83
C LYS A 357 -26.74 1.44 -18.28
N LEU A 358 -26.42 2.53 -17.58
CA LEU A 358 -25.07 2.77 -17.05
C LEU A 358 -24.70 1.76 -15.95
N MET A 359 -25.60 1.46 -15.01
CA MET A 359 -25.32 0.52 -13.91
C MET A 359 -24.81 -0.85 -14.38
N PRO A 360 -25.49 -1.58 -15.29
CA PRO A 360 -24.99 -2.85 -15.79
C PRO A 360 -23.73 -2.69 -16.65
N LEU A 361 -23.52 -1.54 -17.31
CA LEU A 361 -22.29 -1.27 -18.05
C LEU A 361 -21.08 -1.09 -17.14
N ILE A 362 -21.21 -0.34 -16.04
CA ILE A 362 -20.17 -0.22 -15.01
C ILE A 362 -19.87 -1.60 -14.40
N SER A 363 -20.92 -2.36 -14.05
CA SER A 363 -20.74 -3.72 -13.50
C SER A 363 -19.97 -4.62 -14.47
N ASN A 364 -20.23 -4.52 -15.77
CA ASN A 364 -19.52 -5.26 -16.80
C ASN A 364 -18.04 -4.82 -16.93
N ALA A 365 -17.78 -3.51 -16.95
CA ALA A 365 -16.41 -2.98 -16.98
C ALA A 365 -15.60 -3.47 -15.76
N ARG A 366 -16.20 -3.41 -14.56
CA ARG A 366 -15.59 -3.89 -13.32
C ARG A 366 -15.31 -5.39 -13.36
N ARG A 367 -16.27 -6.21 -13.83
CA ARG A 367 -16.06 -7.66 -13.99
C ARG A 367 -14.97 -7.98 -15.02
N THR A 368 -14.82 -7.15 -16.05
CA THR A 368 -13.78 -7.33 -17.06
C THR A 368 -12.38 -7.07 -16.47
N LEU A 369 -12.24 -5.98 -15.72
CA LEU A 369 -10.98 -5.63 -15.04
C LEU A 369 -10.66 -6.57 -13.89
N GLU A 370 -11.66 -6.88 -13.07
CA GLU A 370 -11.54 -7.64 -11.82
C GLU A 370 -12.62 -8.74 -11.81
N PRO A 371 -12.47 -9.81 -12.61
CA PRO A 371 -13.43 -10.91 -12.64
C PRO A 371 -13.47 -11.62 -11.29
N ASP A 372 -12.44 -11.40 -10.47
CA ASP A 372 -12.17 -12.17 -9.27
C ASP A 372 -12.85 -11.68 -8.00
N ILE A 373 -13.57 -10.57 -8.08
CA ILE A 373 -14.33 -9.99 -6.98
C ILE A 373 -15.70 -9.57 -7.45
N GLU A 374 -16.58 -9.28 -6.49
CA GLU A 374 -17.90 -8.75 -6.79
C GLU A 374 -17.78 -7.36 -7.44
N PRO A 375 -18.52 -7.06 -8.53
CA PRO A 375 -18.40 -5.78 -9.22
C PRO A 375 -18.76 -4.55 -8.37
N ARG A 376 -19.33 -4.68 -7.17
CA ARG A 376 -19.54 -3.54 -6.29
C ARG A 376 -18.26 -3.14 -5.55
N ASP A 377 -17.35 -4.09 -5.37
CA ASP A 377 -16.14 -4.03 -4.54
C ASP A 377 -14.87 -3.75 -5.39
N SER A 378 -15.04 -3.29 -6.64
CA SER A 378 -13.94 -2.99 -7.57
C SER A 378 -12.91 -2.01 -7.00
N ASN A 379 -11.63 -2.33 -7.17
CA ASN A 379 -10.52 -1.44 -6.80
C ASN A 379 -10.21 -0.41 -7.87
N PHE A 380 -10.49 -0.69 -9.16
CA PHE A 380 -10.17 0.27 -10.24
C PHE A 380 -11.28 1.24 -10.56
N ILE A 381 -12.55 0.83 -10.53
CA ILE A 381 -13.66 1.75 -10.83
C ILE A 381 -14.42 2.04 -9.56
N LEU A 382 -14.07 3.12 -8.88
CA LEU A 382 -14.67 3.52 -7.62
C LEU A 382 -15.95 4.32 -7.86
N ARG A 383 -16.95 4.11 -6.99
CA ARG A 383 -18.13 4.98 -6.92
C ARG A 383 -17.93 6.00 -5.81
N THR A 384 -18.06 7.28 -6.16
CA THR A 384 -17.99 8.40 -5.24
C THR A 384 -19.35 9.09 -5.14
N ALA A 385 -19.50 10.06 -4.23
CA ALA A 385 -20.68 10.92 -4.18
C ALA A 385 -20.92 11.69 -5.49
N ASN A 386 -19.85 11.96 -6.25
CA ASN A 386 -19.87 12.79 -7.45
C ASN A 386 -19.78 11.99 -8.76
N GLY A 387 -19.97 10.67 -8.72
CA GLY A 387 -19.92 9.79 -9.89
C GLY A 387 -18.83 8.72 -9.81
N TYR A 388 -18.19 8.38 -10.93
CA TYR A 388 -17.25 7.26 -11.04
C TYR A 388 -15.82 7.73 -11.25
N PHE A 389 -14.86 7.06 -10.64
CA PHE A 389 -13.45 7.40 -10.73
C PHE A 389 -12.62 6.17 -11.07
N PHE A 390 -11.59 6.35 -11.92
CA PHE A 390 -10.62 5.30 -12.17
C PHE A 390 -9.46 5.44 -11.19
N GLU A 391 -9.26 4.46 -10.32
CA GLU A 391 -8.10 4.36 -9.44
C GLU A 391 -7.06 3.42 -10.04
N LEU A 392 -5.78 3.70 -9.78
CA LEU A 392 -4.68 2.80 -10.12
C LEU A 392 -4.09 2.23 -8.84
N SER A 393 -3.87 0.92 -8.82
CA SER A 393 -3.09 0.33 -7.74
C SER A 393 -1.63 0.79 -7.80
N GLY A 394 -0.93 0.79 -6.67
CA GLY A 394 0.46 1.30 -6.58
C GLY A 394 1.47 0.55 -7.45
N HIS A 395 1.14 -0.67 -7.88
CA HIS A 395 1.95 -1.48 -8.79
C HIS A 395 1.41 -1.50 -10.22
N SER A 396 0.29 -0.82 -10.52
CA SER A 396 -0.19 -0.67 -11.89
C SER A 396 0.65 0.34 -12.67
N ASN A 397 0.78 0.10 -13.97
CA ASN A 397 1.55 0.92 -14.89
C ASN A 397 0.64 1.53 -15.97
N TRP A 398 0.82 2.82 -16.24
CA TRP A 398 0.15 3.50 -17.33
C TRP A 398 1.15 4.35 -18.11
N ASP A 399 1.31 4.04 -19.40
CA ASP A 399 2.30 4.67 -20.28
C ASP A 399 2.25 6.21 -20.29
N LEU A 400 1.06 6.82 -20.22
CA LEU A 400 0.92 8.28 -20.12
C LEU A 400 1.51 8.85 -18.82
N LEU A 401 1.27 8.19 -17.68
CA LEU A 401 1.80 8.66 -16.40
C LEU A 401 3.32 8.50 -16.34
N GLU A 402 3.85 7.41 -16.88
CA GLU A 402 5.29 7.22 -17.01
C GLU A 402 5.94 8.26 -17.93
N PHE A 403 5.35 8.50 -19.10
CA PHE A 403 5.78 9.54 -20.04
C PHE A 403 5.87 10.90 -19.35
N ARG A 404 4.83 11.30 -18.62
CA ARG A 404 4.81 12.57 -17.89
C ARG A 404 5.85 12.63 -16.78
N ARG A 405 6.06 11.53 -16.07
CA ARG A 405 7.11 11.43 -15.05
C ARG A 405 8.49 11.65 -15.68
N TYR A 406 8.78 11.00 -16.79
CA TYR A 406 10.04 11.16 -17.53
C TYR A 406 10.22 12.58 -18.07
N LEU A 407 9.17 13.17 -18.65
CA LEU A 407 9.20 14.55 -19.11
C LEU A 407 9.47 15.54 -17.97
N GLN A 408 8.81 15.35 -16.82
CA GLN A 408 9.01 16.20 -15.64
C GLN A 408 10.43 16.08 -15.09
N GLN A 409 10.98 14.87 -14.99
CA GLN A 409 12.35 14.62 -14.54
C GLN A 409 13.36 15.23 -15.52
N GLY A 410 13.19 15.01 -16.82
CA GLY A 410 14.03 15.61 -17.86
C GLY A 410 14.03 17.14 -17.81
N ARG A 411 12.86 17.76 -17.59
CA ARG A 411 12.76 19.23 -17.37
C ARG A 411 13.52 19.71 -16.15
N ALA A 412 13.43 18.98 -15.03
CA ALA A 412 14.13 19.35 -13.80
C ALA A 412 15.65 19.24 -13.96
N LEU A 413 16.14 18.17 -14.59
CA LEU A 413 17.55 17.93 -14.87
C LEU A 413 18.11 18.96 -15.86
N ALA A 414 17.37 19.27 -16.93
CA ALA A 414 17.74 20.30 -17.89
C ALA A 414 17.84 21.69 -17.23
N LYS A 415 16.92 22.03 -16.32
CA LYS A 415 16.99 23.29 -15.55
C LYS A 415 18.20 23.36 -14.63
N ALA A 416 18.68 22.21 -14.15
CA ALA A 416 19.91 22.09 -13.37
C ALA A 416 21.18 21.95 -14.25
N GLU A 417 21.05 22.08 -15.57
CA GLU A 417 22.13 21.90 -16.56
C GLU A 417 22.77 20.49 -16.53
N GLN A 418 22.05 19.50 -15.99
CA GLN A 418 22.43 18.09 -15.97
C GLN A 418 21.98 17.41 -17.27
N TRP A 419 22.59 17.83 -18.39
CA TRP A 419 22.11 17.50 -19.74
C TRP A 419 22.18 16.01 -20.07
N SER A 420 23.22 15.30 -19.60
CA SER A 420 23.38 13.87 -19.89
C SER A 420 22.26 13.03 -19.26
N GLU A 421 21.95 13.32 -17.99
CA GLU A 421 20.85 12.71 -17.25
C GLU A 421 19.49 13.13 -17.82
N ALA A 422 19.34 14.40 -18.22
CA ALA A 422 18.13 14.88 -18.86
C ALA A 422 17.83 14.11 -20.16
N ILE A 423 18.84 13.91 -21.03
CA ILE A 423 18.72 13.10 -22.25
C ILE A 423 18.24 11.68 -21.91
N ALA A 424 18.84 11.04 -20.89
CA ALA A 424 18.48 9.67 -20.52
C ALA A 424 17.00 9.54 -20.12
N GLU A 425 16.47 10.47 -19.33
CA GLU A 425 15.05 10.45 -18.95
C GLU A 425 14.13 10.82 -20.13
N LEU A 426 14.50 11.82 -20.94
CA LEU A 426 13.70 12.24 -22.09
C LEU A 426 13.62 11.16 -23.18
N GLU A 427 14.69 10.40 -23.43
CA GLU A 427 14.69 9.26 -24.34
C GLU A 427 13.78 8.13 -23.86
N ARG A 428 13.73 7.85 -22.55
CA ARG A 428 12.77 6.89 -21.98
C ARG A 428 11.33 7.36 -22.19
N GLY A 429 11.06 8.65 -21.99
CA GLY A 429 9.76 9.25 -22.31
C GLY A 429 9.40 9.12 -23.79
N ARG A 430 10.34 9.45 -24.70
CA ARG A 430 10.16 9.32 -26.15
C ARG A 430 9.83 7.90 -26.57
N ALA A 431 10.49 6.90 -25.99
CA ALA A 431 10.29 5.48 -26.32
C ALA A 431 8.89 4.95 -25.96
N LEU A 432 8.20 5.57 -24.99
CA LEU A 432 6.83 5.22 -24.63
C LEU A 432 5.79 5.72 -25.65
N TYR A 433 6.08 6.83 -26.34
CA TYR A 433 5.17 7.43 -27.30
C TYR A 433 5.18 6.67 -28.64
N LYS A 434 4.36 5.63 -28.75
CA LYS A 434 4.27 4.76 -29.94
C LYS A 434 3.29 5.25 -31.01
N GLY A 435 2.52 6.28 -30.70
CA GLY A 435 1.45 6.81 -31.54
C GLY A 435 0.58 7.78 -30.75
N ASP A 436 -0.34 8.44 -31.45
CA ASP A 436 -1.22 9.42 -30.81
C ASP A 436 -2.05 8.76 -29.70
N PHE A 437 -2.37 9.55 -28.66
CA PHE A 437 -3.16 9.08 -27.53
C PHE A 437 -4.56 8.60 -28.00
N LEU A 438 -4.92 7.37 -27.63
CA LEU A 438 -6.13 6.66 -28.04
C LEU A 438 -6.37 6.79 -29.56
N ALA A 439 -5.44 6.29 -30.37
CA ALA A 439 -5.40 6.54 -31.81
C ALA A 439 -6.62 5.99 -32.58
N GLU A 440 -7.31 4.99 -32.02
CA GLU A 440 -8.49 4.36 -32.64
C GLU A 440 -9.78 5.18 -32.45
N ASP A 441 -9.88 5.92 -31.34
CA ASP A 441 -11.05 6.74 -30.99
C ASP A 441 -10.99 8.10 -31.73
N ARG A 442 -10.85 8.05 -33.06
CA ARG A 442 -10.43 9.18 -33.90
C ARG A 442 -11.45 10.32 -33.96
N TYR A 443 -12.74 9.96 -33.96
CA TYR A 443 -13.88 10.86 -34.15
C TYR A 443 -14.65 11.13 -32.84
N ASP A 444 -14.15 10.59 -31.72
CA ASP A 444 -14.73 10.78 -30.41
C ASP A 444 -14.29 12.11 -29.81
N ASP A 445 -15.22 13.07 -29.70
CA ASP A 445 -14.95 14.42 -29.19
C ASP A 445 -14.22 14.42 -27.84
N TRP A 446 -14.56 13.46 -26.97
CA TRP A 446 -13.94 13.30 -25.64
C TRP A 446 -12.47 12.89 -25.71
N ALA A 447 -11.99 12.29 -26.80
CA ALA A 447 -10.60 11.91 -27.01
C ALA A 447 -9.80 13.00 -27.76
N ILE A 448 -10.46 13.81 -28.60
CA ILE A 448 -9.80 14.82 -29.46
C ILE A 448 -9.02 15.84 -28.64
N GLU A 449 -9.63 16.42 -27.60
CA GLU A 449 -8.99 17.49 -26.84
C GLU A 449 -7.76 17.00 -26.06
N ILE A 450 -7.90 15.90 -25.32
CA ILE A 450 -6.79 15.33 -24.53
C ILE A 450 -5.66 14.82 -25.45
N ARG A 451 -5.98 14.30 -26.64
CA ARG A 451 -4.98 13.91 -27.63
C ARG A 451 -4.16 15.12 -28.08
N ARG A 452 -4.80 16.28 -28.30
CA ARG A 452 -4.09 17.54 -28.66
C ARG A 452 -3.19 18.02 -27.52
N GLU A 453 -3.67 17.99 -26.28
CA GLU A 453 -2.87 18.34 -25.09
C GLU A 453 -1.62 17.46 -24.98
N ILE A 454 -1.79 16.15 -25.11
CA ILE A 454 -0.68 15.19 -25.02
C ILE A 454 0.28 15.30 -26.21
N ALA A 455 -0.22 15.62 -27.41
CA ALA A 455 0.63 15.89 -28.57
C ALA A 455 1.52 17.13 -28.35
N ILE A 456 1.00 18.16 -27.68
CA ILE A 456 1.78 19.33 -27.25
C ILE A 456 2.86 18.91 -26.25
N GLU A 457 2.52 18.10 -25.23
CA GLU A 457 3.52 17.60 -24.27
C GLU A 457 4.63 16.79 -24.94
N TYR A 458 4.29 15.94 -25.93
CA TYR A 458 5.26 15.17 -26.69
C TYR A 458 6.18 16.05 -27.56
N ARG A 459 5.62 17.07 -28.21
CA ARG A 459 6.41 18.07 -28.93
C ARG A 459 7.37 18.78 -27.98
N ASP A 460 6.91 19.22 -26.83
CA ASP A 460 7.76 19.89 -25.84
C ASP A 460 8.90 18.97 -25.35
N LEU A 461 8.63 17.67 -25.20
CA LEU A 461 9.67 16.67 -24.94
C LEU A 461 10.73 16.64 -26.06
N LEU A 462 10.30 16.58 -27.32
CA LEU A 462 11.22 16.51 -28.47
C LEU A 462 12.09 17.76 -28.58
N VAL A 463 11.51 18.94 -28.38
CA VAL A 463 12.26 20.20 -28.41
C VAL A 463 13.30 20.24 -27.29
N LEU A 464 12.91 19.86 -26.07
CA LEU A 464 13.84 19.82 -24.93
C LEU A 464 14.96 18.79 -25.14
N LEU A 465 14.65 17.64 -25.73
CA LEU A 465 15.63 16.60 -26.06
C LEU A 465 16.63 17.11 -27.11
N ALA A 466 16.18 17.83 -28.12
CA ALA A 466 17.05 18.46 -29.12
C ALA A 466 17.99 19.49 -28.46
N ASP A 467 17.43 20.37 -27.62
CA ASP A 467 18.18 21.40 -26.90
C ASP A 467 19.24 20.76 -25.97
N ALA A 468 18.90 19.66 -25.28
CA ALA A 468 19.82 18.94 -24.40
C ALA A 468 20.97 18.26 -25.16
N TYR A 469 20.72 17.66 -26.33
CA TYR A 469 21.78 17.14 -27.19
C TYR A 469 22.70 18.26 -27.69
N ALA A 470 22.13 19.37 -28.15
CA ALA A 470 22.88 20.53 -28.63
C ALA A 470 23.74 21.17 -27.51
N ALA A 471 23.25 21.22 -26.27
CA ALA A 471 24.01 21.71 -25.12
C ALA A 471 25.31 20.91 -24.88
N LEU A 472 25.34 19.63 -25.25
CA LEU A 472 26.52 18.75 -25.19
C LEU A 472 27.33 18.73 -26.50
N GLY A 473 27.01 19.58 -27.48
CA GLY A 473 27.65 19.60 -28.80
C GLY A 473 27.29 18.40 -29.68
N ARG A 474 26.26 17.63 -29.31
CA ARG A 474 25.81 16.42 -30.03
C ARG A 474 24.77 16.78 -31.09
N TYR A 475 25.17 17.61 -32.06
CA TYR A 475 24.26 18.20 -33.04
C TYR A 475 23.63 17.16 -33.98
N GLN A 476 24.37 16.12 -34.34
CA GLN A 476 23.85 15.02 -35.17
C GLN A 476 22.65 14.33 -34.51
N GLU A 477 22.71 14.11 -33.20
CA GLU A 477 21.61 13.55 -32.42
C GLU A 477 20.48 14.57 -32.17
N ALA A 478 20.80 15.86 -32.04
CA ALA A 478 19.81 16.93 -31.86
C ALA A 478 18.88 17.12 -33.07
N ILE A 479 19.34 16.77 -34.28
CA ILE A 479 18.55 16.85 -35.52
C ILE A 479 17.32 15.94 -35.47
N VAL A 480 17.45 14.72 -34.96
CA VAL A 480 16.39 13.70 -35.02
C VAL A 480 15.12 14.12 -34.27
N PRO A 481 15.17 14.62 -33.01
CA PRO A 481 13.98 15.12 -32.33
C PRO A 481 13.33 16.32 -33.03
N CYS A 482 14.12 17.20 -33.68
CA CYS A 482 13.57 18.31 -34.46
C CYS A 482 12.77 17.82 -35.68
N GLU A 483 13.31 16.86 -36.43
CA GLU A 483 12.60 16.27 -37.57
C GLU A 483 11.30 15.57 -37.13
N LEU A 484 11.33 14.83 -36.02
CA LEU A 484 10.13 14.22 -35.44
C LEU A 484 9.10 15.26 -34.99
N ALA A 485 9.54 16.39 -34.43
CA ALA A 485 8.65 17.46 -34.03
C ALA A 485 7.97 18.11 -35.25
N LEU A 486 8.70 18.34 -36.34
CA LEU A 486 8.13 18.88 -37.60
C LEU A 486 7.22 17.88 -38.31
N GLN A 487 7.45 16.57 -38.18
CA GLN A 487 6.50 15.55 -38.67
C GLN A 487 5.16 15.61 -37.92
N LYS A 488 5.17 15.99 -36.64
CA LYS A 488 3.96 16.13 -35.83
C LYS A 488 3.26 17.46 -36.05
N ASP A 489 4.03 18.54 -36.16
CA ASP A 489 3.52 19.88 -36.39
C ASP A 489 4.48 20.65 -37.32
N PRO A 490 4.19 20.67 -38.62
CA PRO A 490 4.99 21.39 -39.61
C PRO A 490 4.96 22.92 -39.44
N LEU A 491 4.11 23.48 -38.57
CA LEU A 491 3.98 24.93 -38.41
C LEU A 491 4.92 25.51 -37.35
N LEU A 492 5.77 24.69 -36.75
CA LEU A 492 6.70 25.08 -35.70
C LEU A 492 7.95 25.77 -36.24
N GLU A 493 7.83 27.05 -36.55
CA GLU A 493 8.94 27.85 -37.08
C GLU A 493 10.17 27.89 -36.15
N SER A 494 9.98 27.83 -34.82
CA SER A 494 11.07 27.75 -33.85
C SER A 494 11.86 26.43 -33.93
N VAL A 495 11.23 25.35 -34.39
CA VAL A 495 11.89 24.05 -34.61
C VAL A 495 12.67 24.08 -35.93
N TYR A 496 12.17 24.74 -36.97
CA TYR A 496 12.95 25.01 -38.18
C TYR A 496 14.23 25.78 -37.85
N ARG A 497 14.16 26.83 -37.01
CA ARG A 497 15.36 27.56 -36.58
C ARG A 497 16.37 26.67 -35.85
N ARG A 498 15.92 25.81 -34.94
CA ARG A 498 16.79 24.83 -34.26
C ARG A 498 17.45 23.88 -35.27
N LEU A 499 16.66 23.31 -36.16
CA LEU A 499 17.14 22.37 -37.17
C LEU A 499 18.18 23.03 -38.11
N MET A 500 17.92 24.25 -38.57
CA MET A 500 18.88 25.06 -39.34
C MET A 500 20.20 25.25 -38.57
N ARG A 501 20.11 25.68 -37.30
CA ARG A 501 21.27 25.92 -36.44
C ARG A 501 22.07 24.64 -36.22
N TYR A 502 21.42 23.51 -35.91
CA TYR A 502 22.12 22.25 -35.65
C TYR A 502 22.77 21.67 -36.90
N HIS A 503 22.14 21.77 -38.07
CA HIS A 503 22.82 21.42 -39.32
C HIS A 503 24.05 22.29 -39.57
N ALA A 504 23.95 23.60 -39.37
CA ALA A 504 25.08 24.51 -39.56
C ALA A 504 26.23 24.22 -38.58
N CYS A 505 25.92 24.01 -37.29
CA CYS A 505 26.91 23.64 -36.27
C CYS A 505 27.49 22.23 -36.47
N ASN A 506 26.77 21.35 -37.18
CA ASN A 506 27.27 20.06 -37.64
C ASN A 506 27.99 20.13 -39.00
N HIS A 507 28.39 21.33 -39.43
CA HIS A 507 29.10 21.60 -40.68
C HIS A 507 28.35 21.21 -41.97
N ASP A 508 27.01 21.12 -41.91
CA ASP A 508 26.15 20.86 -43.06
C ASP A 508 25.31 22.09 -43.44
N LYS A 509 26.01 23.10 -43.97
CA LYS A 509 25.40 24.33 -44.49
C LYS A 509 24.34 24.05 -45.56
N GLY A 510 24.56 23.05 -46.41
CA GLY A 510 23.66 22.68 -47.49
C GLY A 510 22.28 22.29 -46.97
N GLN A 511 22.23 21.43 -45.95
CA GLN A 511 20.98 21.04 -45.30
C GLN A 511 20.35 22.18 -44.51
N ALA A 512 21.14 22.99 -43.79
CA ALA A 512 20.60 24.15 -43.08
C ALA A 512 19.85 25.11 -44.02
N LEU A 513 20.41 25.41 -45.19
CA LEU A 513 19.76 26.24 -46.22
C LEU A 513 18.58 25.53 -46.91
N LYS A 514 18.57 24.20 -46.97
CA LYS A 514 17.41 23.43 -47.46
C LYS A 514 16.24 23.53 -46.48
N VAL A 515 16.48 23.36 -45.17
CA VAL A 515 15.47 23.46 -44.11
C VAL A 515 14.76 24.82 -44.14
N TYR A 516 15.51 25.92 -44.33
CA TYR A 516 14.91 27.24 -44.52
C TYR A 516 14.01 27.31 -45.76
N ARG A 517 14.45 26.76 -46.90
CA ARG A 517 13.64 26.74 -48.14
C ARG A 517 12.36 25.94 -47.97
N ASP A 518 12.43 24.82 -47.27
CA ASP A 518 11.26 23.99 -46.96
C ASP A 518 10.27 24.75 -46.06
N CYS A 519 10.76 25.47 -45.04
CA CYS A 519 9.96 26.36 -44.20
C CYS A 519 9.31 27.50 -44.99
N LEU A 520 10.09 28.20 -45.81
CA LEU A 520 9.62 29.32 -46.65
C LEU A 520 8.49 28.86 -47.56
N LYS A 521 8.70 27.74 -48.27
CA LYS A 521 7.70 27.17 -49.17
C LYS A 521 6.40 26.85 -48.45
N LEU A 522 6.48 26.20 -47.28
CA LEU A 522 5.30 25.83 -46.50
C LEU A 522 4.49 27.07 -46.05
N PHE A 523 5.18 28.11 -45.55
CA PHE A 523 4.51 29.32 -45.05
C PHE A 523 3.92 30.16 -46.18
N GLU A 524 4.60 30.26 -47.32
CA GLU A 524 4.06 30.91 -48.51
C GLU A 524 2.83 30.17 -49.04
N GLU A 525 2.86 28.83 -49.08
CA GLU A 525 1.74 28.01 -49.56
C GLU A 525 0.51 28.08 -48.63
N LEU A 526 0.70 28.09 -47.30
CA LEU A 526 -0.40 28.06 -46.33
C LEU A 526 -0.93 29.44 -45.93
N PHE A 527 -0.06 30.46 -45.88
CA PHE A 527 -0.40 31.78 -45.35
C PHE A 527 -0.16 32.92 -46.35
N GLY A 528 0.57 32.69 -47.44
CA GLY A 528 0.97 33.76 -48.37
C GLY A 528 2.01 34.72 -47.77
N GLU A 529 2.67 34.33 -46.70
CA GLU A 529 3.64 35.14 -45.96
C GLU A 529 5.00 34.45 -45.87
N SER A 530 6.07 35.23 -45.76
CA SER A 530 7.41 34.70 -45.48
C SER A 530 7.59 34.37 -43.99
N PRO A 531 8.54 33.49 -43.62
CA PRO A 531 8.90 33.23 -42.23
C PRO A 531 9.25 34.51 -41.46
N THR A 532 9.12 34.44 -40.13
CA THR A 532 9.42 35.54 -39.21
C THR A 532 10.82 36.12 -39.43
N PRO A 533 11.03 37.41 -39.06
CA PRO A 533 12.34 38.04 -39.18
C PRO A 533 13.48 37.27 -38.49
N ALA A 534 13.21 36.57 -37.38
CA ALA A 534 14.21 35.77 -36.68
C ALA A 534 14.76 34.62 -37.55
N THR A 535 13.87 33.93 -38.25
CA THR A 535 14.23 32.81 -39.15
C THR A 535 14.99 33.30 -40.38
N ARG A 536 14.58 34.44 -40.95
CA ARG A 536 15.29 35.06 -42.09
C ARG A 536 16.69 35.52 -41.72
N ARG A 537 16.86 36.16 -40.56
CA ARG A 537 18.19 36.55 -40.04
C ARG A 537 19.09 35.35 -39.82
N LEU A 538 18.57 34.25 -39.27
CA LEU A 538 19.36 33.02 -39.10
C LEU A 538 19.80 32.45 -40.45
N HIS A 539 18.93 32.46 -41.46
CA HIS A 539 19.30 32.06 -42.82
C HIS A 539 20.41 32.95 -43.39
N GLU A 540 20.31 34.28 -43.27
CA GLU A 540 21.33 35.22 -43.74
C GLU A 540 22.67 34.99 -43.05
N ALA A 541 22.67 34.82 -41.72
CA ALA A 541 23.87 34.51 -40.94
C ALA A 541 24.53 33.20 -41.41
N ILE A 542 23.76 32.13 -41.61
CA ILE A 542 24.26 30.85 -42.13
C ILE A 542 24.80 31.01 -43.57
N ALA A 543 24.10 31.77 -44.42
CA ALA A 543 24.51 31.98 -45.80
C ALA A 543 25.85 32.74 -45.90
N ASN A 544 26.07 33.69 -44.98
CA ASN A 544 27.27 34.52 -44.91
C ASN A 544 28.42 33.93 -44.06
N ASP A 545 28.25 32.71 -43.54
CA ASP A 545 29.21 32.04 -42.64
C ASP A 545 29.53 32.86 -41.38
N GLU A 546 28.53 33.55 -40.84
CA GLU A 546 28.62 34.26 -39.57
C GLU A 546 28.71 33.27 -38.40
N LEU A 547 29.35 33.70 -37.30
CA LEU A 547 29.54 32.85 -36.11
C LEU A 547 28.21 32.66 -35.38
N LEU A 548 27.74 31.41 -35.29
CA LEU A 548 26.46 31.06 -34.69
C LEU A 548 26.63 30.68 -33.22
N ASP A 549 25.67 31.10 -32.38
CA ASP A 549 25.47 30.45 -31.09
C ASP A 549 24.80 29.09 -31.31
N CYS A 550 25.53 28.03 -31.03
CA CYS A 550 25.08 26.65 -31.19
C CYS A 550 24.28 26.13 -29.99
N HIS A 551 24.21 26.89 -28.88
CA HIS A 551 23.57 26.49 -27.63
C HIS A 551 22.10 26.92 -27.56
N GLY A 552 21.28 26.52 -28.53
CA GLY A 552 19.81 26.32 -28.42
C GLY A 552 18.88 27.45 -27.91
N GLN A 553 19.35 28.55 -27.33
CA GLN A 553 18.50 29.62 -26.82
C GLN A 553 18.20 30.64 -27.93
N GLU A 554 16.93 31.06 -28.01
CA GLU A 554 16.43 32.05 -28.98
C GLU A 554 16.82 33.48 -28.63
#